data_AF-A0AAX4KC49-F1
#
_entry.id   AF-A0AAX4KC49-F1
#
_cell.length_a   1.000
_cell.length_b   1.000
_cell.length_c   1.000
_cell.angle_alpha   90.00
_cell.angle_beta   90.00
_cell.angle_gamma   90.00
#
_symmetry.space_group_name_H-M   'P 1'
#
loop_
_entity.id
_entity.type
_entity.pdbx_description
1 polymer ?
#
loop_
_entity_poly.entity_id
_entity_poly.type
_entity_poly.pdbx_seq_one_letter_code
_entity_poly.pdbx_strand_id
1 'polypeptide(L)'
;MTTLLILPPHLIETIQELLKSDVDLPEELRGELDRATSNRFDEYHLAGVSDDDPKGDTGDLSALTVKDTLLQRTVPHQTIEELSRWAGSDQGIEQLEKNGLDPSKYNTISLLAGTEIHIPPNELDRLKLAESGNKPNPYLPSYLSPSTSNSSSIGKEFRNLSKTISTVLNILFSIFGSSIAVYVVSTSSAGYSKEISILLGILTGIIVGVADMVLVYLYTRKLDEGRRESKKVGLKMLRGSGKIGEKDEGEKDSSGDGEKEDESVVDLSQTSDTLSTAVKKEVRLRRRGLNENT
;
A
#
# COMPACT_ATOMS: atom_id res chain seq x y z
N MET A 1 6.10 10.53 -18.23
CA MET A 1 6.83 11.22 -17.16
C MET A 1 8.30 11.04 -17.45
N THR A 2 9.03 12.13 -17.66
CA THR A 2 10.47 12.08 -17.93
C THR A 2 11.21 11.97 -16.60
N THR A 3 11.90 10.86 -16.38
CA THR A 3 12.77 10.70 -15.20
C THR A 3 14.02 11.54 -15.42
N LEU A 4 14.33 12.42 -14.46
CA LEU A 4 15.55 13.23 -14.48
C LEU A 4 16.60 12.56 -13.60
N LEU A 5 17.84 12.49 -14.08
CA LEU A 5 18.97 11.90 -13.39
C LEU A 5 19.99 12.98 -13.05
N ILE A 6 20.51 12.96 -11.84
CA ILE A 6 21.59 13.81 -11.36
C ILE A 6 22.90 13.20 -11.85
N LEU A 7 23.67 13.98 -12.63
CA LEU A 7 24.93 13.53 -13.18
C LEU A 7 26.07 13.72 -12.17
N PRO A 8 26.82 12.65 -11.83
CA PRO A 8 28.04 12.75 -11.03
C PRO A 8 29.17 13.41 -11.85
N PRO A 9 30.19 13.98 -11.17
CA PRO A 9 31.25 14.75 -11.82
C PRO A 9 32.03 13.97 -12.89
N HIS A 10 32.32 12.68 -12.66
CA HIS A 10 33.05 11.87 -13.64
C HIS A 10 32.27 11.64 -14.94
N LEU A 11 30.94 11.53 -14.87
CA LEU A 11 30.11 11.37 -16.06
C LEU A 11 30.01 12.68 -16.84
N ILE A 12 29.96 13.81 -16.14
CA ILE A 12 30.02 15.13 -16.78
C ILE A 12 31.32 15.26 -17.57
N GLU A 13 32.46 14.89 -16.97
CA GLU A 13 33.76 14.94 -17.66
C GLU A 13 33.77 14.02 -18.89
N THR A 14 33.25 12.81 -18.76
CA THR A 14 33.17 11.82 -19.85
C THR A 14 32.29 12.32 -21.00
N ILE A 15 31.12 12.91 -20.70
CA ILE A 15 30.23 13.48 -21.72
C ILE A 15 30.86 14.73 -22.35
N GLN A 16 31.55 15.56 -21.58
CA GLN A 16 32.27 16.72 -22.12
C GLN A 16 33.44 16.31 -23.02
N GLU A 17 34.12 15.21 -22.70
CA GLU A 17 35.15 14.62 -23.56
C GLU A 17 34.55 14.18 -24.91
N LEU A 18 33.40 13.51 -24.87
CA LEU A 18 32.65 13.14 -26.07
C LEU A 18 32.21 14.35 -26.89
N LEU A 19 31.67 15.39 -26.26
CA LEU A 19 31.21 16.61 -26.96
C LEU A 19 32.35 17.42 -27.58
N LYS A 20 33.57 17.32 -27.03
CA LYS A 20 34.78 17.94 -27.59
C LYS A 20 35.35 17.15 -28.76
N SER A 21 35.12 15.84 -28.81
CA SER A 21 35.52 15.01 -29.95
C SER A 21 34.60 15.26 -31.15
N ASP A 22 35.18 15.25 -32.36
CA ASP A 22 34.44 15.48 -33.61
C ASP A 22 33.73 14.18 -34.04
N VAL A 23 32.73 13.81 -33.26
CA VAL A 23 31.93 12.59 -33.45
C VAL A 23 30.55 12.96 -34.00
N ASP A 24 30.06 12.14 -34.92
CA ASP A 24 28.78 12.37 -35.62
C ASP A 24 27.61 11.88 -34.73
N LEU A 25 27.38 12.61 -33.64
CA LEU A 25 26.21 12.39 -32.79
C LEU A 25 24.95 12.99 -33.45
N PRO A 26 23.79 12.32 -33.33
CA PRO A 26 22.51 12.92 -33.67
C PRO A 26 22.34 14.31 -33.04
N GLU A 27 21.90 15.29 -33.82
CA GLU A 27 21.83 16.70 -33.40
C GLU A 27 20.98 16.90 -32.13
N GLU A 28 19.90 16.13 -31.98
CA GLU A 28 19.02 16.14 -30.81
C GLU A 28 19.79 15.73 -29.54
N LEU A 29 20.53 14.61 -29.61
CA LEU A 29 21.35 14.12 -28.50
C LEU A 29 22.46 15.09 -28.14
N ARG A 30 23.14 15.62 -29.16
CA ARG A 30 24.22 16.59 -28.94
C ARG A 30 23.70 17.84 -28.25
N GLY A 31 22.53 18.35 -28.68
CA GLY A 31 21.90 19.53 -28.08
C GLY A 31 21.47 19.29 -26.63
N GLU A 32 20.87 18.14 -26.32
CA GLU A 32 20.46 17.82 -24.94
C GLU A 32 21.65 17.59 -24.00
N LEU A 33 22.68 16.88 -24.46
CA LEU A 33 23.90 16.63 -23.68
C LEU A 33 24.68 17.92 -23.46
N ASP A 34 24.79 18.79 -24.47
CA ASP A 34 25.41 20.09 -24.33
C ASP A 34 24.62 20.96 -23.33
N ARG A 35 23.29 20.97 -23.42
CA ARG A 35 22.44 21.67 -22.44
C ARG A 35 22.58 21.13 -21.01
N ALA A 36 22.69 19.81 -20.83
CA ALA A 36 22.83 19.19 -19.52
C ALA A 36 24.23 19.39 -18.89
N THR A 37 25.27 19.52 -19.73
CA THR A 37 26.66 19.68 -19.27
C THR A 37 27.15 21.13 -19.26
N SER A 38 26.53 22.00 -20.06
CA SER A 38 26.80 23.43 -20.07
C SER A 38 26.37 24.06 -18.76
N ASN A 39 27.26 24.86 -18.19
CA ASN A 39 27.03 25.57 -16.92
C ASN A 39 25.96 26.69 -17.03
N ARG A 40 25.24 26.74 -18.15
CA ARG A 40 24.27 27.75 -18.50
C ARG A 40 22.89 27.25 -18.10
N PHE A 41 22.64 27.27 -16.79
CA PHE A 41 21.28 27.07 -16.33
C PHE A 41 20.47 28.31 -16.66
N ASP A 42 19.65 28.21 -17.69
CA ASP A 42 18.42 29.00 -17.76
C ASP A 42 17.61 28.61 -16.52
N GLU A 43 17.55 29.53 -15.58
CA GLU A 43 16.68 29.50 -14.43
C GLU A 43 15.27 29.22 -14.95
N TYR A 44 14.85 27.95 -14.92
CA TYR A 44 13.46 27.58 -15.05
C TYR A 44 12.77 28.13 -13.80
N HIS A 45 12.45 29.43 -13.87
CA HIS A 45 11.40 30.07 -13.12
C HIS A 45 10.13 29.31 -13.50
N LEU A 46 9.92 28.16 -12.86
CA LEU A 46 8.60 27.63 -12.60
C LEU A 46 7.89 28.79 -11.92
N ALA A 47 7.06 29.49 -12.70
CA ALA A 47 6.11 30.47 -12.23
C ALA A 47 5.18 29.74 -11.27
N GLY A 48 5.67 29.56 -10.04
CA GLY A 48 4.87 29.24 -8.89
C GLY A 48 3.89 30.37 -8.79
N VAL A 49 2.66 30.04 -9.13
CA VAL A 49 1.44 30.74 -8.77
C VAL A 49 1.61 31.27 -7.34
N SER A 50 2.00 32.54 -7.24
CA SER A 50 1.90 33.32 -6.02
C SER A 50 0.42 33.61 -5.86
N ASP A 51 -0.32 32.67 -5.27
CA ASP A 51 -1.65 32.99 -4.76
C ASP A 51 -1.44 33.90 -3.55
N ASP A 52 -1.78 35.17 -3.76
CA ASP A 52 -1.96 36.20 -2.76
C ASP A 52 -2.66 35.68 -1.50
N ASP A 53 -2.00 35.79 -0.35
CA ASP A 53 -2.68 36.12 0.90
C ASP A 53 -1.68 36.74 1.91
N PRO A 54 -1.68 38.08 2.10
CA PRO A 54 -0.94 38.72 3.17
C PRO A 54 -1.87 39.02 4.34
N LYS A 55 -1.60 38.46 5.53
CA LYS A 55 -1.80 39.16 6.82
C LYS A 55 -1.28 38.39 8.04
N GLY A 56 -0.32 39.01 8.73
CA GLY A 56 0.10 38.76 10.12
C GLY A 56 0.95 37.50 10.27
N ASP A 57 2.07 37.48 10.98
CA ASP A 57 2.39 38.21 12.18
C ASP A 57 3.92 38.25 12.34
N THR A 58 4.38 39.30 12.99
CA THR A 58 5.76 39.66 13.28
C THR A 58 6.54 38.64 14.11
N GLY A 59 7.76 38.36 13.67
CA GLY A 59 8.89 38.05 14.55
C GLY A 59 9.44 36.62 14.48
N ASP A 60 10.41 36.38 13.59
CA ASP A 60 11.74 35.93 14.04
C ASP A 60 12.76 36.02 12.90
N LEU A 61 13.74 36.90 13.10
CA LEU A 61 14.91 37.12 12.25
C LEU A 61 16.03 36.22 12.76
N SER A 62 15.99 34.92 12.42
CA SER A 62 17.10 34.00 12.68
C SER A 62 17.01 32.81 11.72
N ALA A 63 18.04 32.63 10.89
CA ALA A 63 18.22 31.57 9.90
C ALA A 63 17.66 31.82 8.49
N LEU A 64 18.11 32.92 7.85
CA LEU A 64 18.46 32.86 6.42
C LEU A 64 19.70 31.95 6.26
N THR A 65 19.51 30.64 6.44
CA THR A 65 20.38 29.65 5.83
C THR A 65 20.15 29.78 4.33
N VAL A 66 20.98 30.61 3.69
CA VAL A 66 21.28 30.51 2.27
C VAL A 66 21.85 29.10 2.09
N LYS A 67 20.96 28.13 1.93
CA LYS A 67 21.30 26.83 1.38
C LYS A 67 21.71 27.18 -0.02
N ASP A 68 23.01 27.23 -0.27
CA ASP A 68 23.57 27.05 -1.60
C ASP A 68 23.00 25.72 -2.10
N THR A 69 21.82 25.78 -2.72
CA THR A 69 21.32 24.72 -3.57
C THR A 69 22.25 24.73 -4.75
N LEU A 70 23.38 24.04 -4.61
CA LEU A 70 24.24 23.68 -5.72
C LEU A 70 23.31 23.05 -6.75
N LEU A 71 23.02 23.81 -7.80
CA LEU A 71 22.06 23.43 -8.83
C LEU A 71 22.55 22.12 -9.43
N GLN A 72 21.86 21.04 -9.08
CA GLN A 72 22.26 19.70 -9.48
C GLN A 72 22.07 19.58 -10.99
N ARG A 73 23.13 19.20 -11.70
CA ARG A 73 23.07 18.97 -13.15
C ARG A 73 22.20 17.77 -13.41
N THR A 74 21.07 18.00 -14.06
CA THR A 74 20.11 16.95 -14.37
C THR A 74 20.03 16.69 -15.86
N VAL A 75 19.89 15.42 -16.24
CA VAL A 75 19.72 14.96 -17.61
C VAL A 75 18.49 14.03 -17.68
N PRO A 76 17.68 14.08 -18.74
CA PRO A 76 16.63 13.09 -18.93
C PRO A 76 17.21 11.68 -19.08
N HIS A 77 16.54 10.68 -18.49
CA HIS A 77 16.96 9.29 -18.59
C HIS A 77 16.99 8.77 -20.04
N GLN A 78 16.05 9.25 -20.88
CA GLN A 78 15.96 8.89 -22.29
C GLN A 78 17.21 9.28 -23.07
N THR A 79 17.75 10.47 -22.83
CA THR A 79 18.99 10.96 -23.46
C THR A 79 20.18 10.04 -23.16
N ILE A 80 20.27 9.52 -21.94
CA ILE A 80 21.34 8.58 -21.54
C ILE A 80 21.16 7.21 -22.20
N GLU A 81 19.92 6.73 -22.30
CA GLU A 81 19.60 5.46 -22.98
C GLU A 81 19.85 5.55 -24.50
N GLU A 82 19.53 6.67 -25.11
CA GLU A 82 19.81 6.92 -26.52
C GLU A 82 21.32 7.08 -26.80
N LEU A 83 22.04 7.76 -25.90
CA LEU A 83 23.50 7.84 -25.97
C LEU A 83 24.14 6.45 -25.86
N SER A 84 23.68 5.61 -24.93
CA SER A 84 24.23 4.26 -24.79
C SER A 84 23.89 3.37 -25.97
N ARG A 85 22.69 3.51 -26.53
CA ARG A 85 22.27 2.80 -27.74
C ARG A 85 23.08 3.22 -28.95
N TRP A 86 23.34 4.52 -29.12
CA TRP A 86 24.19 5.03 -30.19
C TRP A 86 25.64 4.54 -30.01
N ALA A 87 26.20 4.60 -28.80
CA ALA A 87 27.55 4.14 -28.50
C ALA A 87 27.73 2.62 -28.69
N GLY A 88 26.65 1.84 -28.53
CA GLY A 88 26.63 0.40 -28.81
C GLY A 88 26.34 0.02 -30.26
N SER A 89 26.05 0.99 -31.14
CA SER A 89 25.87 0.74 -32.58
C SER A 89 27.22 0.60 -33.28
N ASP A 90 27.27 -0.17 -34.39
CA ASP A 90 28.52 -0.37 -35.15
C ASP A 90 29.15 0.97 -35.57
N GLN A 91 28.33 1.93 -36.00
CA GLN A 91 28.76 3.28 -36.37
C GLN A 91 29.34 4.06 -35.18
N GLY A 92 28.67 3.99 -34.02
CA GLY A 92 29.14 4.65 -32.80
C GLY A 92 30.46 4.08 -32.30
N ILE A 93 30.62 2.75 -32.33
CA ILE A 93 31.85 2.07 -31.93
C ILE A 93 33.02 2.50 -32.83
N GLU A 94 32.86 2.44 -34.16
CA GLU A 94 33.89 2.86 -35.10
C GLU A 94 34.32 4.33 -34.91
N GLN A 95 33.34 5.22 -34.67
CA GLN A 95 33.61 6.64 -34.46
C GLN A 95 34.29 6.92 -33.11
N LEU A 96 33.91 6.21 -32.05
CA LEU A 96 34.54 6.31 -30.73
C LEU A 96 35.99 5.82 -30.80
N GLU A 97 36.23 4.66 -31.41
CA GLU A 97 37.58 4.09 -31.58
C GLU A 97 38.46 4.99 -32.46
N LYS A 98 37.92 5.56 -33.54
CA LYS A 98 38.63 6.50 -34.41
C LYS A 98 39.11 7.76 -33.67
N ASN A 99 38.34 8.20 -32.66
CA ASN A 99 38.68 9.34 -31.82
C ASN A 99 39.48 8.94 -30.55
N GLY A 100 39.85 7.67 -30.40
CA GLY A 100 40.61 7.18 -29.23
C GLY A 100 39.79 7.11 -27.94
N LEU A 101 38.47 7.09 -28.04
CA LEU A 101 37.54 6.95 -26.92
C LEU A 101 37.17 5.49 -26.73
N ASP A 102 37.06 5.04 -25.47
CA ASP A 102 36.66 3.66 -25.15
C ASP A 102 35.12 3.52 -25.18
N PRO A 103 34.55 2.69 -26.07
CA PRO A 103 33.11 2.47 -26.14
C PRO A 103 32.50 1.95 -24.83
N SER A 104 33.28 1.21 -24.03
CA SER A 104 32.84 0.59 -22.77
C SER A 104 32.42 1.63 -21.72
N LYS A 105 32.98 2.84 -21.79
CA LYS A 105 32.63 3.96 -20.89
C LYS A 105 31.24 4.54 -21.16
N TYR A 106 30.72 4.33 -22.36
CA TYR A 106 29.42 4.85 -22.80
C TYR A 106 28.31 3.79 -22.78
N ASN A 107 28.58 2.60 -22.26
CA ASN A 107 27.55 1.59 -22.04
C ASN A 107 26.54 2.09 -20.98
N THR A 108 25.28 1.64 -21.07
CA THR A 108 24.18 2.00 -20.15
C THR A 108 24.58 1.82 -18.69
N ILE A 109 25.29 0.75 -18.36
CA ILE A 109 25.73 0.47 -16.98
C ILE A 109 26.73 1.54 -16.51
N SER A 110 27.69 1.90 -17.35
CA SER A 110 28.71 2.91 -17.04
C SER A 110 28.09 4.30 -16.92
N LEU A 111 27.16 4.67 -17.81
CA LEU A 111 26.47 5.96 -17.80
C LEU A 111 25.42 6.10 -16.68
N LEU A 112 24.92 5.00 -16.12
CA LEU A 112 24.05 5.02 -14.95
C LEU A 112 24.83 4.83 -13.63
N ALA A 113 26.13 4.54 -13.69
CA ALA A 113 26.94 4.32 -12.51
C ALA A 113 27.14 5.62 -11.72
N GLY A 114 26.53 5.69 -10.54
CA GLY A 114 26.59 6.84 -9.66
C GLY A 114 25.63 7.97 -10.01
N THR A 115 24.69 7.76 -10.94
CA THR A 115 23.58 8.70 -11.15
C THR A 115 22.52 8.54 -10.07
N GLU A 116 22.01 9.64 -9.55
CA GLU A 116 20.89 9.65 -8.61
C GLU A 116 19.60 10.10 -9.32
N ILE A 117 18.44 9.63 -8.88
CA ILE A 117 17.17 10.10 -9.45
C ILE A 117 16.85 11.47 -8.84
N HIS A 118 16.69 12.48 -9.69
CA HIS A 118 16.24 13.79 -9.25
C HIS A 118 14.74 13.75 -8.93
N ILE A 119 14.42 13.92 -7.66
CA ILE A 119 13.04 14.01 -7.17
C ILE A 119 12.73 15.50 -6.96
N PRO A 120 11.70 16.05 -7.63
CA PRO A 120 11.37 17.46 -7.47
C PRO A 120 10.91 17.74 -6.02
N PRO A 121 11.17 18.96 -5.50
CA PRO A 121 11.03 19.25 -4.07
C PRO A 121 9.58 19.06 -3.55
N ASN A 122 8.59 19.35 -4.39
CA ASN A 122 7.17 19.12 -4.11
C ASN A 122 6.81 17.64 -3.91
N GLU A 123 7.50 16.72 -4.60
CA GLU A 123 7.34 15.28 -4.43
C GLU A 123 8.16 14.76 -3.25
N LEU A 124 9.33 15.34 -3.00
CA LEU A 124 10.19 14.99 -1.87
C LEU A 124 9.46 15.22 -0.53
N ASP A 125 8.74 16.34 -0.39
CA ASP A 125 7.92 16.60 0.80
C ASP A 125 6.78 15.60 0.95
N ARG A 126 6.17 15.16 -0.16
CA ARG A 126 5.15 14.10 -0.15
C ARG A 126 5.75 12.76 0.27
N LEU A 127 6.95 12.44 -0.20
CA LEU A 127 7.66 11.22 0.17
C LEU A 127 8.08 11.24 1.65
N LYS A 128 8.58 12.37 2.16
CA LYS A 128 8.87 12.56 3.60
C LYS A 128 7.62 12.43 4.46
N LEU A 129 6.51 13.01 4.02
CA LEU A 129 5.22 12.85 4.69
C LEU A 129 4.75 11.39 4.68
N ALA A 130 5.01 10.66 3.59
CA ALA A 130 4.71 9.24 3.49
C ALA A 130 5.64 8.37 4.36
N GLU A 131 6.90 8.78 4.54
CA GLU A 131 7.88 8.14 5.42
C GLU A 131 7.57 8.36 6.90
N SER A 132 6.99 9.52 7.26
CA SER A 132 6.64 9.89 8.64
C SER A 132 5.59 8.99 9.33
N GLY A 133 5.17 7.88 8.71
CA GLY A 133 4.41 6.79 9.33
C GLY A 133 2.94 7.08 9.61
N ASN A 134 2.52 8.34 9.59
CA ASN A 134 1.16 8.75 9.93
C ASN A 134 0.14 8.53 8.80
N LYS A 135 0.61 8.35 7.56
CA LYS A 135 -0.26 8.13 6.39
C LYS A 135 0.25 6.94 5.57
N PRO A 136 -0.65 6.12 4.98
CA PRO A 136 -0.24 5.07 4.07
C PRO A 136 0.47 5.69 2.86
N ASN A 137 1.63 5.17 2.52
CA ASN A 137 2.40 5.65 1.38
C ASN A 137 1.62 5.34 0.08
N PRO A 138 1.26 6.35 -0.75
CA PRO A 138 0.48 6.11 -1.97
C PRO A 138 1.28 5.37 -3.06
N TYR A 139 2.60 5.36 -2.96
CA TYR A 139 3.49 4.70 -3.91
C TYR A 139 3.81 3.25 -3.53
N LEU A 140 3.49 2.85 -2.29
CA LEU A 140 3.59 1.46 -1.86
C LEU A 140 2.21 0.82 -1.90
N PRO A 141 2.09 -0.43 -2.38
CA PRO A 141 0.88 -1.19 -2.19
C PRO A 141 0.48 -1.19 -0.71
N SER A 142 -0.81 -1.06 -0.42
CA SER A 142 -1.29 -0.87 0.96
C SER A 142 -0.80 -1.95 1.93
N TYR A 143 -0.47 -3.15 1.45
CA TYR A 143 0.05 -4.26 2.25
C TYR A 143 1.57 -4.22 2.53
N LEU A 144 2.35 -3.43 1.78
CA LEU A 144 3.79 -3.21 2.02
C LEU A 144 4.07 -1.96 2.87
N SER A 145 3.06 -1.12 3.09
CA SER A 145 3.23 0.06 3.93
C SER A 145 3.35 -0.36 5.40
N PRO A 146 4.49 -0.11 6.07
CA PRO A 146 4.73 -0.50 7.45
C PRO A 146 3.75 0.17 8.44
N SER A 147 3.02 1.20 8.00
CA SER A 147 1.99 1.84 8.81
C SER A 147 0.72 0.99 8.99
N THR A 148 0.52 -0.09 8.21
CA THR A 148 -0.71 -0.88 8.33
C THR A 148 -0.77 -1.83 9.54
N SER A 149 0.36 -2.19 10.15
CA SER A 149 0.37 -3.06 11.34
C SER A 149 0.20 -2.29 12.65
N ASN A 150 0.72 -1.06 12.74
CA ASN A 150 0.75 -0.29 13.99
C ASN A 150 -0.07 1.01 13.98
N SER A 151 -0.55 1.50 12.83
CA SER A 151 -1.53 2.60 12.84
C SER A 151 -2.93 2.02 13.05
N SER A 152 -3.25 1.79 14.32
CA SER A 152 -4.62 1.81 14.80
C SER A 152 -5.21 3.17 14.42
N SER A 153 -5.73 3.27 13.20
CA SER A 153 -6.42 4.46 12.72
C SER A 153 -7.49 4.77 13.76
N ILE A 154 -7.33 5.90 14.44
CA ILE A 154 -8.24 6.43 15.46
C ILE A 154 -9.71 6.24 15.02
N GLY A 155 -10.01 6.45 13.72
CA GLY A 155 -11.35 6.25 13.16
C GLY A 155 -11.89 4.80 13.18
N LYS A 156 -11.03 3.78 13.10
CA LYS A 156 -11.44 2.37 13.24
C LYS A 156 -11.76 2.03 14.71
N GLU A 157 -10.98 2.55 15.65
CA GLU A 157 -11.23 2.36 17.08
C GLU A 157 -12.53 3.04 17.52
N PHE A 158 -12.75 4.30 17.12
CA PHE A 158 -14.01 4.99 17.40
C PHE A 158 -15.22 4.27 16.82
N ARG A 159 -15.12 3.73 15.60
CA ARG A 159 -16.20 2.94 15.00
C ARG A 159 -16.46 1.64 15.75
N ASN A 160 -15.42 0.94 16.19
CA ASN A 160 -15.58 -0.27 16.98
C ASN A 160 -16.18 0.04 18.36
N LEU A 161 -15.70 1.10 19.02
CA LEU A 161 -16.19 1.56 20.31
C LEU A 161 -17.67 1.99 20.22
N SER A 162 -18.05 2.72 19.17
CA SER A 162 -19.45 3.13 18.94
C SER A 162 -20.36 1.92 18.76
N LYS A 163 -19.91 0.88 18.04
CA LYS A 163 -20.66 -0.37 17.89
C LYS A 163 -20.81 -1.07 19.23
N THR A 164 -19.74 -1.18 20.02
CA THR A 164 -19.78 -1.79 21.35
C THR A 164 -20.74 -1.04 22.27
N ILE A 165 -20.68 0.30 22.31
CA ILE A 165 -21.60 1.11 23.10
C ILE A 165 -23.04 0.89 22.66
N SER A 166 -23.32 0.88 21.36
CA SER A 166 -24.66 0.63 20.84
C SER A 166 -25.18 -0.76 21.23
N THR A 167 -24.34 -1.79 21.17
CA THR A 167 -24.70 -3.15 21.61
C THR A 167 -25.00 -3.18 23.11
N VAL A 168 -24.15 -2.57 23.94
CA VAL A 168 -24.33 -2.52 25.40
C VAL A 168 -25.62 -1.79 25.76
N LEU A 169 -25.90 -0.66 25.12
CA LEU A 169 -27.15 0.08 25.34
C LEU A 169 -28.37 -0.75 24.95
N ASN A 170 -28.32 -1.48 23.83
CA ASN A 170 -29.44 -2.33 23.41
C ASN A 170 -29.72 -3.46 24.43
N ILE A 171 -28.67 -4.09 24.97
CA ILE A 171 -28.79 -5.12 26.01
C ILE A 171 -29.39 -4.52 27.29
N LEU A 172 -28.92 -3.34 27.72
CA LEU A 172 -29.48 -2.67 28.89
C LEU A 172 -30.96 -2.33 28.70
N PHE A 173 -31.34 -1.79 27.54
CA PHE A 173 -32.74 -1.50 27.23
C PHE A 173 -33.61 -2.76 27.17
N SER A 174 -33.09 -3.88 26.66
CA SER A 174 -33.77 -5.19 26.66
C SER A 174 -34.07 -5.68 28.09
N ILE A 175 -33.07 -5.66 28.97
CA ILE A 175 -33.19 -6.12 30.36
C ILE A 175 -34.13 -5.21 31.16
N PHE A 176 -33.94 -3.88 31.10
CA PHE A 176 -34.80 -2.95 31.84
C PHE A 176 -36.21 -2.89 31.27
N GLY A 177 -36.35 -2.89 29.94
CA GLY A 177 -37.64 -2.85 29.26
C GLY A 177 -38.50 -4.06 29.61
N SER A 178 -37.93 -5.27 29.58
CA SER A 178 -38.62 -6.50 29.96
C SER A 178 -38.97 -6.52 31.45
N SER A 179 -38.05 -6.13 32.34
CA SER A 179 -38.27 -6.09 33.79
C SER A 179 -39.41 -5.12 34.17
N ILE A 180 -39.42 -3.92 33.60
CA ILE A 180 -40.45 -2.91 33.83
C ILE A 180 -41.80 -3.37 33.25
N ALA A 181 -41.79 -3.95 32.04
CA ALA A 181 -43.01 -4.46 31.42
C ALA A 181 -43.67 -5.55 32.29
N VAL A 182 -42.88 -6.52 32.79
CA VAL A 182 -43.39 -7.57 33.69
C VAL A 182 -43.92 -6.99 34.99
N TYR A 183 -43.22 -6.02 35.58
CA TYR A 183 -43.70 -5.35 36.78
C TYR A 183 -45.06 -4.65 36.56
N VAL A 184 -45.20 -3.88 35.48
CA VAL A 184 -46.43 -3.16 35.15
C VAL A 184 -47.59 -4.13 34.88
N VAL A 185 -47.34 -5.21 34.12
CA VAL A 185 -48.35 -6.24 33.84
C VAL A 185 -48.76 -6.98 35.11
N SER A 186 -47.79 -7.34 35.96
CA SER A 186 -48.05 -8.06 37.22
C SER A 186 -48.88 -7.22 38.20
N THR A 187 -48.57 -5.92 38.30
CA THR A 187 -49.29 -5.00 39.19
C THR A 187 -50.65 -4.57 38.65
N SER A 188 -50.77 -4.31 37.35
CA SER A 188 -51.98 -3.71 36.76
C SER A 188 -52.99 -4.74 36.26
N SER A 189 -52.52 -5.85 35.67
CA SER A 189 -53.40 -6.84 35.01
C SER A 189 -53.62 -8.09 35.85
N ALA A 190 -52.58 -8.61 36.49
CA ALA A 190 -52.66 -9.86 37.26
C ALA A 190 -53.09 -9.66 38.72
N GLY A 191 -53.02 -8.43 39.25
CA GLY A 191 -53.38 -8.12 40.63
C GLY A 191 -52.42 -8.70 41.67
N TYR A 192 -51.18 -9.01 41.30
CA TYR A 192 -50.18 -9.50 42.24
C TYR A 192 -49.78 -8.42 43.25
N SER A 193 -49.33 -8.85 44.44
CA SER A 193 -48.77 -7.91 45.41
C SER A 193 -47.51 -7.23 44.84
N LYS A 194 -47.19 -6.03 45.34
CA LYS A 194 -46.02 -5.26 44.88
C LYS A 194 -44.72 -6.05 45.07
N GLU A 195 -44.60 -6.80 46.16
CA GLU A 195 -43.45 -7.64 46.48
C GLU A 195 -43.24 -8.74 45.43
N ILE A 196 -44.31 -9.48 45.10
CA ILE A 196 -44.26 -10.56 44.09
C ILE A 196 -43.96 -9.97 42.70
N SER A 197 -44.55 -8.82 42.38
CA SER A 197 -44.33 -8.15 41.09
C SER A 197 -42.89 -7.69 40.91
N ILE A 198 -42.24 -7.19 41.97
CA ILE A 198 -40.82 -6.81 41.96
C ILE A 198 -39.95 -8.06 41.77
N LEU A 199 -40.25 -9.14 42.49
CA LEU A 199 -39.50 -10.40 42.40
C LEU A 199 -39.59 -11.01 41.00
N LEU A 200 -40.78 -11.00 40.38
CA LEU A 200 -40.99 -11.45 39.00
C LEU A 200 -40.27 -10.57 37.97
N GLY A 201 -40.26 -9.25 38.18
CA GLY A 201 -39.52 -8.32 37.33
C GLY A 201 -38.01 -8.59 37.35
N ILE A 202 -37.43 -8.73 38.53
CA ILE A 202 -35.99 -9.05 38.71
C ILE A 202 -35.66 -10.41 38.08
N LEU A 203 -36.48 -11.43 38.35
CA LEU A 203 -36.28 -12.77 37.79
C LEU A 203 -36.30 -12.74 36.25
N THR A 204 -37.23 -12.00 35.66
CA THR A 204 -37.31 -11.88 34.19
C THR A 204 -36.10 -11.15 33.62
N GLY A 205 -35.66 -10.06 34.26
CA GLY A 205 -34.45 -9.36 33.86
C GLY A 205 -33.20 -10.26 33.86
N ILE A 206 -33.06 -11.14 34.85
CA ILE A 206 -31.96 -12.12 34.91
C ILE A 206 -32.04 -13.10 33.73
N ILE A 207 -33.22 -13.66 33.46
CA ILE A 207 -33.41 -14.63 32.36
C ILE A 207 -33.07 -13.98 31.01
N VAL A 208 -33.59 -12.78 30.76
CA VAL A 208 -33.30 -12.02 29.53
C VAL A 208 -31.82 -11.68 29.43
N GLY A 209 -31.19 -11.26 30.53
CA GLY A 209 -29.76 -10.99 30.58
C GLY A 209 -28.89 -12.20 30.22
N VAL A 210 -29.23 -13.39 30.72
CA VAL A 210 -28.52 -14.64 30.37
C VAL A 210 -28.73 -14.97 28.89
N ALA A 211 -29.94 -14.82 28.36
CA ALA A 211 -30.22 -15.06 26.94
C ALA A 211 -29.42 -14.12 26.02
N ASP A 212 -29.40 -12.82 26.33
CA ASP A 212 -28.62 -11.82 25.58
C ASP A 212 -27.11 -12.09 25.69
N MET A 213 -26.62 -12.54 26.86
CA MET A 213 -25.21 -12.92 27.05
C MET A 213 -24.79 -14.08 26.15
N VAL A 214 -25.62 -15.13 26.05
CA VAL A 214 -25.36 -16.27 25.15
C VAL A 214 -25.37 -15.83 23.69
N LEU A 215 -26.28 -14.93 23.32
CA LEU A 215 -26.37 -14.40 21.95
C LEU A 215 -25.13 -13.58 21.58
N VAL A 216 -24.65 -12.73 22.48
CA VAL A 216 -23.39 -11.98 22.31
C VAL A 216 -22.21 -12.95 22.17
N TYR A 217 -22.15 -13.99 23.00
CA TYR A 217 -21.08 -14.99 22.94
C TYR A 217 -21.04 -15.75 21.60
N LEU A 218 -22.19 -16.17 21.08
CA LEU A 218 -22.27 -16.81 19.76
C LEU A 218 -21.87 -15.83 18.65
N TYR A 219 -22.27 -14.57 18.76
CA TYR A 219 -21.93 -13.55 17.78
C TYR A 219 -20.42 -13.23 17.77
N THR A 220 -19.78 -13.07 18.93
CA THR A 220 -18.34 -12.82 19.02
C THR A 220 -17.54 -14.00 18.47
N ARG A 221 -17.94 -15.24 18.81
CA ARG A 221 -17.32 -16.45 18.26
C ARG A 221 -17.37 -16.47 16.72
N LYS A 222 -18.54 -16.19 16.13
CA LYS A 222 -18.71 -16.15 14.67
C LYS A 222 -17.91 -15.02 14.01
N LEU A 223 -17.81 -13.86 14.67
CA LEU A 223 -17.04 -12.71 14.18
C LEU A 223 -15.54 -13.01 14.15
N ASP A 224 -15.02 -13.65 15.19
CA ASP A 224 -13.61 -14.02 15.28
C ASP A 224 -13.25 -15.11 14.27
N GLU A 225 -14.16 -16.06 14.01
CA GLU A 225 -13.99 -17.07 12.98
C GLU A 225 -13.92 -16.43 11.58
N GLY A 226 -14.85 -15.53 11.25
CA GLY A 226 -14.83 -14.80 9.96
C GLY A 226 -13.59 -13.92 9.78
N ARG A 227 -13.06 -13.33 10.85
CA ARG A 227 -11.78 -12.58 10.83
C ARG A 227 -10.59 -13.51 10.58
N ARG A 228 -10.55 -14.68 11.23
CA ARG A 228 -9.49 -15.68 11.02
C ARG A 228 -9.50 -16.19 9.59
N GLU A 229 -10.68 -16.48 9.02
CA GLU A 229 -10.82 -16.89 7.63
C GLU A 229 -10.36 -15.80 6.66
N SER A 230 -10.78 -14.55 6.87
CA SER A 230 -10.38 -13.42 6.03
C SER A 230 -8.86 -13.20 6.05
N LYS A 231 -8.22 -13.36 7.21
CA LYS A 231 -6.75 -13.31 7.34
C LYS A 231 -6.08 -14.46 6.59
N LYS A 232 -6.60 -15.69 6.73
CA LYS A 232 -6.08 -16.86 6.01
C LYS A 232 -6.22 -16.70 4.49
N VAL A 233 -7.36 -16.19 4.01
CA VAL A 233 -7.58 -15.92 2.57
C VAL A 233 -6.65 -14.81 2.08
N GLY A 234 -6.48 -13.72 2.85
CA GLY A 234 -5.53 -12.66 2.52
C GLY A 234 -4.09 -13.17 2.43
N LEU A 235 -3.65 -14.01 3.37
CA LEU A 235 -2.34 -14.68 3.34
C LEU A 235 -2.19 -15.61 2.12
N LYS A 236 -3.22 -16.37 1.77
CA LYS A 236 -3.21 -17.22 0.57
C LYS A 236 -3.11 -16.40 -0.71
N MET A 237 -3.76 -15.23 -0.77
CA MET A 237 -3.64 -14.30 -1.90
C MET A 237 -2.25 -13.64 -1.96
N LEU A 238 -1.62 -13.40 -0.81
CA LEU A 238 -0.26 -12.87 -0.68
C LEU A 238 0.83 -13.85 -1.12
N ARG A 239 0.60 -15.17 -0.96
CA ARG A 239 1.59 -16.19 -1.35
C ARG A 239 1.85 -16.24 -2.87
N GLY A 240 1.05 -15.52 -3.67
CA GLY A 240 1.29 -15.32 -5.09
C GLY A 240 1.09 -16.59 -5.93
N SER A 241 0.71 -16.43 -7.20
CA SER A 241 0.56 -17.52 -8.16
C SER A 241 1.90 -18.18 -8.57
N GLY A 242 3.02 -17.76 -7.97
CA GLY A 242 4.36 -18.21 -8.33
C GLY A 242 4.72 -19.62 -7.84
N LYS A 243 3.99 -20.18 -6.87
CA LYS A 243 4.19 -21.57 -6.39
C LYS A 243 3.22 -22.56 -7.06
N ILE A 244 3.03 -22.43 -8.39
CA ILE A 244 2.46 -23.49 -9.23
C ILE A 244 3.65 -24.33 -9.73
N GLY A 245 4.09 -25.29 -8.91
CA GLY A 245 5.17 -26.18 -9.33
C GLY A 245 5.77 -27.05 -8.24
N GLU A 246 5.87 -26.56 -7.01
CA GLU A 246 6.35 -27.39 -5.90
C GLU A 246 5.17 -28.06 -5.20
N LYS A 247 5.00 -29.36 -5.47
CA LYS A 247 4.27 -30.29 -4.63
C LYS A 247 4.58 -30.01 -3.15
N ASP A 248 3.62 -29.48 -2.40
CA ASP A 248 3.55 -29.61 -0.95
C ASP A 248 3.21 -31.08 -0.64
N GLU A 249 4.22 -31.96 -0.72
CA GLU A 249 4.20 -33.23 0.00
C GLU A 249 4.74 -32.98 1.41
N GLY A 250 3.82 -32.81 2.36
CA GLY A 250 4.10 -33.07 3.77
C GLY A 250 4.53 -31.89 4.63
N GLU A 251 3.55 -31.06 5.03
CA GLU A 251 3.62 -30.44 6.35
C GLU A 251 2.32 -30.77 7.08
N LYS A 252 2.33 -31.94 7.73
CA LYS A 252 1.38 -32.30 8.78
C LYS A 252 1.60 -31.31 9.91
N ASP A 253 0.73 -30.30 9.94
CA ASP A 253 0.60 -29.40 11.08
C ASP A 253 0.18 -30.23 12.31
N SER A 254 1.17 -30.58 13.12
CA SER A 254 0.99 -31.08 14.47
C SER A 254 0.59 -29.90 15.37
N SER A 255 -0.66 -29.47 15.28
CA SER A 255 -1.29 -28.76 16.39
C SER A 255 -2.05 -29.81 17.20
N GLY A 256 -1.38 -30.33 18.22
CA GLY A 256 -2.05 -31.11 19.25
C GLY A 256 -3.03 -30.21 19.99
N ASP A 257 -4.30 -30.57 19.92
CA ASP A 257 -5.17 -30.46 21.08
C ASP A 257 -5.88 -31.81 21.18
N GLY A 258 -5.52 -32.55 22.22
CA GLY A 258 -5.93 -33.91 22.42
C GLY A 258 -7.30 -33.96 23.05
N GLU A 259 -8.23 -34.64 22.38
CA GLU A 259 -9.23 -35.49 23.02
C GLU A 259 -9.48 -36.68 22.09
N LYS A 260 -9.01 -37.86 22.52
CA LYS A 260 -9.49 -39.19 22.10
C LYS A 260 -10.90 -39.37 22.72
N GLU A 261 -11.85 -40.20 22.30
CA GLU A 261 -11.97 -41.43 21.48
C GLU A 261 -13.33 -41.28 20.74
N ASP A 262 -13.53 -41.74 19.51
CA ASP A 262 -13.96 -43.12 19.29
C ASP A 262 -13.81 -43.57 17.83
N GLU A 263 -13.54 -44.86 17.73
CA GLU A 263 -13.42 -45.68 16.53
C GLU A 263 -14.70 -45.67 15.67
N SER A 264 -14.53 -45.56 14.35
CA SER A 264 -15.13 -46.56 13.47
C SER A 264 -14.36 -46.69 12.16
N VAL A 265 -13.87 -47.91 12.00
CA VAL A 265 -13.33 -48.55 10.80
C VAL A 265 -14.35 -48.50 9.66
N VAL A 266 -13.96 -48.02 8.47
CA VAL A 266 -14.28 -48.71 7.20
C VAL A 266 -13.13 -48.48 6.20
N ASP A 267 -12.74 -49.61 5.64
CA ASP A 267 -11.59 -49.88 4.80
C ASP A 267 -11.83 -49.59 3.31
N LEU A 268 -10.70 -49.53 2.60
CA LEU A 268 -10.42 -49.40 1.16
C LEU A 268 -11.50 -49.79 0.14
N SER A 269 -11.58 -49.02 -0.96
CA SER A 269 -11.36 -49.61 -2.29
C SER A 269 -10.92 -48.59 -3.34
N GLN A 270 -10.06 -49.11 -4.22
CA GLN A 270 -9.42 -48.50 -5.36
C GLN A 270 -10.43 -47.96 -6.38
N THR A 271 -10.15 -46.79 -6.95
CA THR A 271 -10.32 -46.56 -8.40
C THR A 271 -9.36 -45.47 -8.85
N SER A 272 -8.36 -45.89 -9.60
CA SER A 272 -7.74 -45.14 -10.68
C SER A 272 -8.82 -44.46 -11.53
N ASP A 273 -8.76 -43.14 -11.69
CA ASP A 273 -8.94 -42.54 -13.02
C ASP A 273 -8.52 -41.07 -13.02
N THR A 274 -7.69 -40.79 -14.01
CA THR A 274 -7.16 -39.48 -14.38
C THR A 274 -8.24 -38.73 -15.13
N LEU A 275 -8.91 -37.78 -14.49
CA LEU A 275 -9.73 -36.79 -15.18
C LEU A 275 -9.38 -35.37 -14.72
N SER A 276 -8.69 -34.70 -15.62
CA SER A 276 -8.54 -33.25 -15.75
C SER A 276 -9.72 -32.46 -15.18
N THR A 277 -9.52 -31.81 -14.04
CA THR A 277 -10.33 -30.66 -13.64
C THR A 277 -9.55 -29.37 -13.94
N ALA A 278 -9.27 -29.15 -15.23
CA ALA A 278 -9.01 -27.82 -15.74
C ALA A 278 -10.32 -27.03 -15.73
N VAL A 279 -10.75 -26.54 -14.56
CA VAL A 279 -11.81 -25.55 -14.48
C VAL A 279 -11.24 -24.26 -15.04
N LYS A 280 -11.49 -24.06 -16.34
CA LYS A 280 -11.20 -22.85 -17.10
C LYS A 280 -12.06 -21.72 -16.51
N LYS A 281 -11.58 -21.10 -15.43
CA LYS A 281 -12.24 -19.97 -14.81
C LYS A 281 -12.01 -18.77 -15.74
N GLU A 282 -12.95 -18.56 -16.64
CA GLU A 282 -12.99 -17.42 -17.56
C GLU A 282 -13.06 -16.14 -16.72
N VAL A 283 -11.91 -15.52 -16.49
CA VAL A 283 -11.80 -14.20 -15.87
C VAL A 283 -12.30 -13.20 -16.92
N ARG A 284 -13.62 -12.97 -16.94
CA ARG A 284 -14.23 -11.85 -17.66
C ARG A 284 -13.78 -10.55 -17.02
N LEU A 285 -12.67 -10.01 -17.50
CA LEU A 285 -12.30 -8.62 -17.28
C LEU A 285 -13.41 -7.76 -17.88
N ARG A 286 -14.30 -7.24 -17.03
CA ARG A 286 -15.24 -6.18 -17.40
C ARG A 286 -14.43 -4.95 -17.79
N ARG A 287 -14.07 -4.84 -19.07
CA ARG A 287 -13.63 -3.58 -19.68
C ARG A 287 -14.81 -2.62 -19.56
N ARG A 288 -14.73 -1.65 -18.63
CA ARG A 288 -15.57 -0.46 -18.66
C ARG A 288 -15.15 0.32 -19.90
N GLY A 289 -16.02 0.39 -20.90
CA GLY A 289 -15.86 1.33 -22.00
C GLY A 289 -15.93 2.74 -21.43
N LEU A 290 -14.87 3.52 -21.64
CA LEU A 290 -14.95 4.97 -21.55
C LEU A 290 -15.83 5.43 -22.71
N ASN A 291 -16.99 6.00 -22.40
CA ASN A 291 -17.79 6.72 -23.39
C ASN A 291 -17.02 8.00 -23.74
N GLU A 292 -16.51 8.09 -24.97
CA GLU A 292 -16.20 9.36 -25.61
C GLU A 292 -17.52 10.05 -25.95
N ASN A 293 -17.88 11.09 -25.19
CA ASN A 293 -18.84 12.06 -25.66
C ASN A 293 -18.07 13.13 -26.46
N THR A 294 -18.43 13.17 -27.74
CA THR A 294 -18.22 14.29 -28.67
C THR A 294 -19.16 15.44 -28.33
#